data_AF-A0A4Q7KMJ8-F1
#
_entry.id   AF-A0A4Q7KMJ8-F1
#
_cell.length_a   1.000
_cell.length_b   1.000
_cell.length_c   1.000
_cell.angle_alpha   90.00
_cell.angle_beta   90.00
_cell.angle_gamma   90.00
#
_symmetry.space_group_name_H-M   'P 1'
#
loop_
_entity.id
_entity.type
_entity.pdbx_description
1 polymer ?
#
loop_
_entity_poly.entity_id
_entity_poly.type
_entity_poly.pdbx_seq_one_letter_code
_entity_poly.pdbx_strand_id
1 'polypeptide(L)'
;MGIRRITVAATILAAALTPLAGAGSAAADVDVAALPGCTEARMIGFAHRVSAQLPFHPTGGLNCKLTTGYHNWAVVVLQISLQKCNGFTSLAVDGIYGGQTAEAVRKTQSRYGIPVDGVYGPRTLKAMRWSGTFPGATGPVPTCAHYG
;
A
#
# COMPACT_ATOMS: atom_id res chain seq x y z
N MET A 1 69.63 -10.15 39.41
CA MET A 1 68.50 -10.37 40.34
C MET A 1 67.91 -9.00 40.64
N GLY A 2 66.78 -8.50 40.12
CA GLY A 2 65.52 -9.10 39.68
C GLY A 2 64.39 -8.33 40.40
N ILE A 3 64.24 -7.01 40.13
CA ILE A 3 63.27 -6.13 40.83
C ILE A 3 61.87 -6.39 40.28
N ARG A 4 60.95 -6.80 41.17
CA ARG A 4 59.57 -7.19 40.87
C ARG A 4 58.68 -5.96 40.64
N ARG A 5 57.96 -5.98 39.51
CA ARG A 5 56.89 -5.05 39.14
C ARG A 5 55.65 -5.30 40.01
N ILE A 6 55.03 -4.24 40.52
CA ILE A 6 53.66 -4.28 41.06
C ILE A 6 52.88 -3.17 40.36
N THR A 7 52.11 -3.55 39.34
CA THR A 7 51.16 -2.67 38.66
C THR A 7 49.78 -2.95 39.27
N VAL A 8 49.20 -1.98 39.98
CA VAL A 8 47.83 -2.06 40.48
C VAL A 8 46.88 -1.77 39.32
N ALA A 9 46.17 -2.79 38.84
CA ALA A 9 45.14 -2.64 37.83
C ALA A 9 43.81 -2.25 38.50
N ALA A 10 43.40 -0.99 38.32
CA ALA A 10 42.08 -0.50 38.71
C ALA A 10 41.05 -0.94 37.67
N THR A 11 40.14 -1.83 38.03
CA THR A 11 38.99 -2.23 37.20
C THR A 11 37.90 -1.17 37.29
N ILE A 12 37.74 -0.36 36.25
CA ILE A 12 36.58 0.52 36.06
C ILE A 12 35.52 -0.29 35.33
N LEU A 13 34.41 -0.58 36.02
CA LEU A 13 33.24 -1.25 35.45
C LEU A 13 32.44 -0.23 34.62
N ALA A 14 32.57 -0.27 33.29
CA ALA A 14 31.74 0.53 32.40
C ALA A 14 30.34 -0.11 32.28
N ALA A 15 29.33 0.54 32.84
CA ALA A 15 27.93 0.18 32.64
C ALA A 15 27.50 0.55 31.22
N ALA A 16 27.39 -0.45 30.34
CA ALA A 16 26.83 -0.27 29.00
C ALA A 16 25.30 -0.09 29.09
N LEU A 17 24.81 1.13 28.91
CA LEU A 17 23.39 1.35 28.60
C LEU A 17 23.15 0.92 27.15
N THR A 18 22.64 -0.29 26.96
CA THR A 18 22.04 -0.68 25.68
C THR A 18 20.78 0.16 25.46
N PRO A 19 20.67 0.94 24.36
CA PRO A 19 19.40 1.54 24.01
C PRO A 19 18.44 0.40 23.64
N LEU A 20 17.28 0.34 24.30
CA LEU A 20 16.13 -0.42 23.81
C LEU A 20 15.73 0.21 22.48
N ALA A 21 16.22 -0.37 21.37
CA ALA A 21 15.59 -0.18 20.08
C ALA A 21 14.17 -0.73 20.20
N GLY A 22 13.20 0.18 20.30
CA GLY A 22 11.79 -0.17 20.26
C GLY A 22 11.52 -0.94 18.97
N ALA A 23 11.19 -2.22 19.10
CA ALA A 23 10.59 -3.00 18.04
C ALA A 23 9.18 -2.42 17.80
N GLY A 24 9.10 -1.38 16.97
CA GLY A 24 7.87 -1.05 16.30
C GLY A 24 7.50 -2.24 15.43
N SER A 25 6.42 -2.93 15.77
CA SER A 25 5.89 -4.04 14.99
C SER A 25 5.34 -3.48 13.67
N ALA A 26 6.25 -3.24 12.71
CA ALA A 26 5.87 -3.07 11.32
C ALA A 26 5.29 -4.42 10.89
N ALA A 27 3.97 -4.46 10.68
CA ALA A 27 3.30 -5.59 10.08
C ALA A 27 4.10 -6.02 8.84
N ALA A 28 4.49 -7.30 8.79
CA ALA A 28 5.31 -7.89 7.73
C ALA A 28 4.96 -7.28 6.37
N ASP A 29 5.85 -6.43 5.90
CA ASP A 29 5.68 -5.64 4.69
C ASP A 29 5.88 -6.58 3.51
N VAL A 30 4.77 -6.93 2.86
CA VAL A 30 4.79 -7.59 1.56
C VAL A 30 5.57 -6.69 0.61
N ASP A 31 6.75 -7.14 0.20
CA ASP A 31 7.62 -6.37 -0.70
C ASP A 31 6.90 -6.15 -2.04
N VAL A 32 6.51 -4.90 -2.28
CA VAL A 32 5.80 -4.49 -3.49
C VAL A 32 6.66 -4.77 -4.73
N ALA A 33 7.99 -4.79 -4.62
CA ALA A 33 8.86 -5.13 -5.74
C ALA A 33 8.71 -6.59 -6.19
N ALA A 34 8.43 -7.51 -5.27
CA ALA A 34 8.30 -8.94 -5.56
C ALA A 34 6.88 -9.34 -6.05
N LEU A 35 5.90 -8.46 -5.94
CA LEU A 35 4.52 -8.78 -6.31
C LEU A 35 4.33 -8.95 -7.83
N PRO A 36 3.48 -9.90 -8.26
CA PRO A 36 3.06 -10.00 -9.65
C PRO A 36 2.26 -8.77 -10.06
N GLY A 37 2.24 -8.47 -11.35
CA GLY A 37 1.42 -7.39 -11.90
C GLY A 37 -0.07 -7.72 -11.85
N CYS A 38 -0.94 -6.79 -11.48
CA CYS A 38 -2.38 -7.02 -11.66
C CYS A 38 -2.71 -6.95 -13.17
N THR A 39 -3.43 -7.94 -13.69
CA THR A 39 -3.74 -8.07 -15.12
C THR A 39 -5.22 -7.88 -15.44
N GLU A 40 -6.08 -8.13 -14.46
CA GLU A 40 -7.53 -8.10 -14.62
C GLU A 40 -8.20 -7.38 -13.44
N ALA A 41 -9.52 -7.22 -13.51
CA ALA A 41 -10.30 -6.76 -12.37
C ALA A 41 -11.34 -7.80 -11.98
N ARG A 42 -11.50 -8.01 -10.69
CA ARG A 42 -12.45 -8.96 -10.14
C ARG A 42 -13.45 -8.25 -9.24
N MET A 43 -14.72 -8.61 -9.35
CA MET A 43 -15.76 -8.19 -8.39
C MET A 43 -15.52 -8.89 -7.06
N ILE A 44 -15.27 -8.10 -6.01
CA ILE A 44 -15.02 -8.58 -4.66
C ILE A 44 -16.02 -7.90 -3.72
N GLY A 45 -16.66 -8.71 -2.87
CA GLY A 45 -17.57 -8.23 -1.83
C GLY A 45 -16.79 -7.70 -0.63
N PHE A 46 -17.23 -6.56 -0.12
CA PHE A 46 -16.73 -5.91 1.08
C PHE A 46 -17.74 -6.13 2.22
N ALA A 47 -17.44 -5.59 3.40
CA ALA A 47 -18.42 -5.47 4.47
C ALA A 47 -19.67 -4.67 4.03
N HIS A 48 -20.78 -4.85 4.75
CA HIS A 48 -22.03 -4.11 4.51
C HIS A 48 -22.62 -4.25 3.09
N ARG A 49 -22.48 -5.43 2.47
CA ARG A 49 -23.03 -5.78 1.13
C ARG A 49 -22.57 -4.87 -0.01
N VAL A 50 -21.48 -4.13 0.14
CA VAL A 50 -20.87 -3.38 -0.96
C VAL A 50 -20.01 -4.34 -1.77
N SER A 51 -20.03 -4.26 -3.10
CA SER A 51 -19.09 -4.96 -3.98
C SER A 51 -18.37 -3.97 -4.87
N ALA A 52 -17.08 -4.17 -5.11
CA ALA A 52 -16.32 -3.32 -6.01
C ALA A 52 -15.45 -4.15 -6.95
N GLN A 53 -15.13 -3.59 -8.11
CA GLN A 53 -14.10 -4.16 -8.97
C GLN A 53 -12.72 -3.75 -8.47
N LEU A 54 -11.87 -4.73 -8.21
CA LEU A 54 -10.51 -4.55 -7.71
C LEU A 54 -9.48 -5.09 -8.70
N PRO A 55 -8.31 -4.44 -8.82
CA PRO A 55 -7.14 -4.99 -9.50
C PRO A 55 -6.81 -6.38 -8.94
N PHE A 56 -6.70 -7.36 -9.83
CA PHE A 56 -6.52 -8.77 -9.49
C PHE A 56 -5.48 -9.41 -10.41
N HIS A 57 -4.74 -10.38 -9.88
CA HIS A 57 -3.87 -11.26 -10.63
C HIS A 57 -4.35 -12.72 -10.48
N PRO A 58 -4.44 -13.52 -11.57
CA PRO A 58 -5.01 -14.88 -11.52
C PRO A 58 -4.46 -15.77 -10.42
N THR A 59 -3.16 -15.72 -10.15
CA THR A 59 -2.50 -16.52 -9.11
C THR A 59 -2.17 -15.73 -7.85
N GLY A 60 -1.99 -14.41 -7.96
CA GLY A 60 -1.56 -13.54 -6.87
C GLY A 60 -2.73 -12.99 -6.06
N GLY A 61 -3.95 -13.16 -6.56
CA GLY A 61 -5.14 -12.56 -5.98
C GLY A 61 -5.05 -11.04 -5.98
N LEU A 62 -5.37 -10.45 -4.84
CA LEU A 62 -5.24 -9.00 -4.60
C LEU A 62 -3.83 -8.59 -4.12
N ASN A 63 -2.94 -9.57 -3.91
CA ASN A 63 -1.51 -9.31 -3.67
C ASN A 63 -0.81 -9.18 -5.02
N CYS A 64 -1.10 -8.07 -5.70
CA CYS A 64 -0.51 -7.72 -6.97
C CYS A 64 -0.21 -6.22 -7.01
N LYS A 65 0.60 -5.79 -7.97
CA LYS A 65 1.01 -4.38 -8.12
C LYS A 65 0.59 -3.79 -9.46
N LEU A 66 0.41 -2.47 -9.49
CA LEU A 66 0.35 -1.67 -10.72
C LEU A 66 1.32 -0.50 -10.61
N THR A 67 2.09 -0.27 -11.67
CA THR A 67 3.06 0.82 -11.77
C THR A 67 3.08 1.38 -13.18
N THR A 68 3.90 2.40 -13.43
CA THR A 68 4.04 3.02 -14.74
C THR A 68 4.30 1.98 -15.83
N GLY A 69 3.57 2.11 -16.94
CA GLY A 69 3.68 1.22 -18.08
C GLY A 69 2.65 0.09 -18.11
N TYR A 70 1.85 -0.12 -17.05
CA TYR A 70 0.71 -1.04 -17.12
C TYR A 70 -0.43 -0.45 -17.96
N HIS A 71 -1.04 -1.30 -18.79
CA HIS A 71 -2.18 -0.95 -19.66
C HIS A 71 -3.17 -2.10 -19.73
N ASN A 72 -4.17 -2.10 -18.84
CA ASN A 72 -5.14 -3.17 -18.73
C ASN A 72 -6.38 -2.75 -17.91
N TRP A 73 -7.34 -3.67 -17.77
CA TRP A 73 -8.57 -3.43 -17.02
C TRP A 73 -8.35 -3.20 -15.52
N ALA A 74 -7.27 -3.74 -14.94
CA ALA A 74 -6.91 -3.48 -13.55
C ALA A 74 -6.58 -2.00 -13.31
N VAL A 75 -5.91 -1.35 -14.27
CA VAL A 75 -5.66 0.10 -14.21
C VAL A 75 -6.96 0.89 -14.35
N VAL A 76 -7.88 0.48 -15.23
CA VAL A 76 -9.17 1.16 -15.41
C VAL A 76 -9.93 1.25 -14.09
N VAL A 77 -10.06 0.13 -13.35
CA VAL A 77 -10.83 0.13 -12.09
C VAL A 77 -10.14 0.91 -10.97
N LEU A 78 -8.80 0.98 -10.99
CA LEU A 78 -8.03 1.86 -10.11
C LEU A 78 -8.33 3.33 -10.43
N GLN A 79 -8.27 3.73 -11.70
CA GLN A 79 -8.56 5.10 -12.14
C GLN A 79 -9.98 5.53 -11.83
N ILE A 80 -10.97 4.65 -12.06
CA ILE A 80 -12.38 4.90 -11.68
C ILE A 80 -12.48 5.21 -10.19
N SER A 81 -11.83 4.40 -9.35
CA SER A 81 -11.87 4.58 -7.89
C SER A 81 -11.13 5.84 -7.44
N LEU A 82 -10.00 6.16 -8.05
CA LEU A 82 -9.29 7.42 -7.81
C LEU A 82 -10.18 8.63 -8.16
N GLN A 83 -10.81 8.60 -9.34
CA GLN A 83 -11.67 9.67 -9.83
C GLN A 83 -12.92 9.86 -8.98
N LYS A 84 -13.65 8.77 -8.70
CA LYS A 84 -14.95 8.82 -8.03
C LYS A 84 -14.86 8.95 -6.52
N CYS A 85 -13.85 8.35 -5.88
CA CYS A 85 -13.83 8.15 -4.43
C CYS A 85 -12.62 8.74 -3.70
N ASN A 86 -11.58 9.16 -4.43
CA ASN A 86 -10.36 9.72 -3.82
C ASN A 86 -10.07 11.17 -4.24
N GLY A 87 -11.00 11.80 -4.97
CA GLY A 87 -10.99 13.23 -5.26
C GLY A 87 -10.20 13.65 -6.51
N PHE A 88 -9.86 12.71 -7.39
CA PHE A 88 -9.14 13.01 -8.64
C PHE A 88 -10.11 13.13 -9.82
N THR A 89 -11.09 14.02 -9.73
CA THR A 89 -12.22 14.12 -10.68
C THR A 89 -11.81 14.39 -12.12
N SER A 90 -10.65 15.01 -12.35
CA SER A 90 -10.09 15.27 -13.69
C SER A 90 -9.13 14.18 -14.19
N LEU A 91 -8.90 13.11 -13.43
CA LEU A 91 -8.05 12.00 -13.86
C LEU A 91 -8.72 11.25 -15.01
N ALA A 92 -7.99 11.02 -16.11
CA ALA A 92 -8.48 10.20 -17.21
C ALA A 92 -8.64 8.73 -16.81
N VAL A 93 -9.70 8.11 -17.30
CA VAL A 93 -9.94 6.66 -17.17
C VAL A 93 -9.66 6.04 -18.54
N ASP A 94 -8.40 5.88 -18.85
CA ASP A 94 -7.89 5.38 -20.14
C ASP A 94 -7.28 3.96 -20.04
N GLY A 95 -7.21 3.41 -18.82
CA GLY A 95 -6.58 2.12 -18.56
C GLY A 95 -5.07 2.14 -18.63
N ILE A 96 -4.44 3.31 -18.71
CA ILE A 96 -2.99 3.48 -18.80
C ILE A 96 -2.45 4.02 -17.48
N TYR A 97 -1.53 3.28 -16.88
CA TYR A 97 -0.83 3.74 -15.69
C TYR A 97 0.28 4.70 -16.13
N GLY A 98 -0.09 5.93 -16.47
CA GLY A 98 0.81 7.02 -16.82
C GLY A 98 1.18 7.90 -15.63
N GLY A 99 1.88 9.01 -15.90
CA GLY A 99 2.33 9.95 -14.88
C GLY A 99 1.19 10.54 -14.02
N GLN A 100 0.02 10.82 -14.62
CA GLN A 100 -1.15 11.32 -13.89
C GLN A 100 -1.72 10.28 -12.93
N THR A 101 -1.81 9.02 -13.35
CA THR A 101 -2.25 7.90 -12.49
C THR A 101 -1.27 7.70 -11.33
N ALA A 102 0.04 7.68 -11.62
CA ALA A 102 1.08 7.53 -10.60
C ALA A 102 1.03 8.68 -9.57
N GLU A 103 0.78 9.91 -10.03
CA GLU A 103 0.65 11.08 -9.16
C GLU A 103 -0.61 11.03 -8.27
N ALA A 104 -1.74 10.60 -8.84
CA ALA A 104 -2.95 10.37 -8.05
C ALA A 104 -2.74 9.30 -6.98
N VAL A 105 -2.00 8.23 -7.29
CA VAL A 105 -1.63 7.20 -6.31
C VAL A 105 -0.72 7.76 -5.22
N ARG A 106 0.32 8.53 -5.56
CA ARG A 106 1.19 9.18 -4.56
C ARG A 106 0.42 10.11 -3.62
N LYS A 107 -0.48 10.94 -4.16
CA LYS A 107 -1.33 11.83 -3.35
C LYS A 107 -2.28 11.05 -2.45
N THR A 108 -2.80 9.92 -2.94
CA THR A 108 -3.63 8.99 -2.15
C THR A 108 -2.82 8.39 -1.00
N GLN A 109 -1.62 7.88 -1.29
CA GLN A 109 -0.72 7.29 -0.30
C GLN A 109 -0.34 8.30 0.79
N SER A 110 0.03 9.51 0.37
CA SER A 110 0.35 10.63 1.25
C SER A 110 -0.85 10.99 2.16
N ARG A 111 -2.06 11.09 1.60
CA ARG A 111 -3.29 11.38 2.35
C ARG A 111 -3.58 10.36 3.44
N TYR A 112 -3.34 9.08 3.17
CA TYR A 112 -3.63 8.00 4.12
C TYR A 112 -2.42 7.61 4.99
N GLY A 113 -1.32 8.35 4.92
CA GLY A 113 -0.14 8.12 5.77
C GLY A 113 0.56 6.78 5.51
N ILE A 114 0.47 6.25 4.29
CA ILE A 114 1.20 5.03 3.87
C ILE A 114 2.40 5.42 3.01
N PRO A 115 3.39 4.51 2.80
CA PRO A 115 4.56 4.81 1.99
C PRO A 115 4.20 5.34 0.60
N VAL A 116 4.84 6.44 0.23
CA VAL A 116 4.58 7.19 -1.01
C VAL A 116 5.56 6.74 -2.08
N ASP A 117 5.29 5.59 -2.68
CA ASP A 117 6.12 5.00 -3.75
C ASP A 117 5.50 5.20 -5.15
N GLY A 118 4.24 5.65 -5.22
CA GLY A 118 3.49 5.80 -6.47
C GLY A 118 3.14 4.47 -7.15
N VAL A 119 3.30 3.35 -6.44
CA VAL A 119 2.95 2.00 -6.87
C VAL A 119 1.68 1.59 -6.16
N TYR A 120 0.68 1.16 -6.93
CA TYR A 120 -0.47 0.50 -6.35
C TYR A 120 -0.05 -0.90 -5.87
N GLY A 121 -0.39 -1.23 -4.63
CA GLY A 121 -0.16 -2.55 -4.03
C GLY A 121 -1.06 -2.76 -2.79
N PRO A 122 -0.84 -3.83 -1.99
CA PRO A 122 -1.74 -4.21 -0.89
C PRO A 122 -1.98 -3.11 0.16
N ARG A 123 -0.99 -2.25 0.41
CA ARG A 123 -1.13 -1.10 1.31
C ARG A 123 -2.09 -0.06 0.73
N THR A 124 -1.88 0.32 -0.54
CA THR A 124 -2.77 1.24 -1.28
C THR A 124 -4.18 0.68 -1.39
N LEU A 125 -4.32 -0.61 -1.71
CA LEU A 125 -5.59 -1.34 -1.78
C LEU A 125 -6.43 -1.17 -0.51
N LYS A 126 -5.83 -1.40 0.66
CA LYS A 126 -6.52 -1.32 1.96
C LYS A 126 -6.82 0.12 2.36
N ALA A 127 -5.89 1.03 2.09
CA ALA A 127 -5.99 2.42 2.53
C ALA A 127 -7.00 3.24 1.71
N MET A 128 -7.09 3.02 0.39
CA MET A 128 -7.92 3.85 -0.48
C MET A 128 -9.40 3.47 -0.44
N ARG A 129 -10.24 4.39 -0.95
CA ARG A 129 -11.67 4.14 -1.13
C ARG A 129 -11.95 3.62 -2.54
N TRP A 130 -12.76 2.59 -2.65
CA TRP A 130 -13.15 1.96 -3.91
C TRP A 130 -14.54 2.37 -4.34
N SER A 131 -14.72 2.56 -5.64
CA SER A 131 -16.04 2.80 -6.24
C SER A 131 -16.81 1.48 -6.33
N GLY A 132 -17.61 1.19 -5.31
CA GLY A 132 -18.46 0.00 -5.24
C GLY A 132 -19.93 0.26 -5.58
N THR A 133 -20.69 -0.83 -5.63
CA THR A 133 -22.14 -0.88 -5.77
C THR A 133 -22.74 -1.62 -4.58
N PHE A 134 -23.96 -1.24 -4.19
CA PHE A 134 -24.74 -1.94 -3.16
C PHE A 134 -26.01 -2.53 -3.81
N PRO A 135 -26.37 -3.80 -3.53
CA PRO A 135 -27.61 -4.39 -4.02
C PRO A 135 -28.83 -3.60 -3.52
N GLY A 136 -29.54 -2.92 -4.42
CA GLY A 136 -30.68 -2.06 -4.10
C GLY A 136 -30.39 -0.56 -4.13
N ALA A 137 -29.17 -0.13 -4.48
CA ALA A 137 -28.93 1.25 -4.86
C ALA A 137 -29.67 1.55 -6.18
N THR A 138 -30.75 2.32 -6.13
CA THR A 138 -31.59 2.67 -7.28
C THR A 138 -31.09 3.89 -8.06
N GLY A 139 -29.82 4.29 -7.90
CA GLY A 139 -29.24 5.45 -8.57
C GLY A 139 -27.74 5.33 -8.85
N PRO A 140 -27.18 6.21 -9.70
CA PRO A 140 -25.80 6.14 -10.19
C PRO A 140 -24.74 6.61 -9.17
N VAL A 141 -25.06 6.61 -7.87
CA VAL A 141 -24.11 7.05 -6.84
C VAL A 141 -23.10 5.93 -6.53
N PRO A 142 -21.81 6.11 -6.85
CA PRO A 142 -20.79 5.14 -6.46
C PRO A 142 -20.73 5.09 -4.93
N THR A 143 -20.82 3.89 -4.38
CA THR A 143 -20.65 3.70 -2.94
C THR A 143 -19.16 3.60 -2.65
N CYS A 144 -18.58 4.67 -2.09
CA CYS A 144 -17.16 4.73 -1.80
C CYS A 144 -16.83 4.02 -0.48
N ALA A 145 -16.25 2.81 -0.57
CA ALA A 145 -15.99 1.93 0.57
C ALA A 145 -14.52 1.49 0.69
N HIS A 146 -14.10 1.11 1.91
CA HIS A 146 -12.78 0.51 2.16
C HIS A 146 -12.82 -1.01 1.98
N TYR A 147 -11.72 -1.58 1.50
CA TYR A 147 -11.60 -3.03 1.25
C TYR A 147 -11.36 -3.86 2.53
N GLY A 148 -11.03 -3.23 3.66
CA GLY A 148 -10.72 -3.90 4.93
C GLY A 148 -11.31 -3.17 6.12
#